data_AF-K1YE39-F1
#
_entry.id   AF-K1YE39-F1
#
_cell.length_a   1.000
_cell.length_b   1.000
_cell.length_c   1.000
_cell.angle_alpha   90.00
_cell.angle_beta   90.00
_cell.angle_gamma   90.00
#
_symmetry.space_group_name_H-M   'P 1'
#
loop_
_entity.id
_entity.type
_entity.pdbx_description
1 polymer ?
#
loop_
_entity_poly.entity_id
_entity_poly.type
_entity_poly.pdbx_seq_one_letter_code
_entity_poly.pdbx_strand_id
1 'polypeptide(L)' 'MTGLINNLVNLALDERDHATNIFLQWFVSEQVEEEANVGAVLDKLKLIGKDATALFTLDATLGQRVFTPPQALGE' A
#
# COMPACT_ATOMS: atom_id res chain seq x y z
N MET A 1 -5.96 -7.23 3.78
CA MET A 1 -4.73 -6.85 4.50
C MET A 1 -5.02 -5.84 5.62
N THR A 2 -5.87 -4.85 5.33
CA THR A 2 -6.06 -3.59 6.08
C THR A 2 -6.33 -3.67 7.59
N GLY A 3 -6.93 -4.76 8.09
CA GLY A 3 -7.31 -4.86 9.51
C GLY A 3 -6.21 -5.39 10.44
N LEU A 4 -5.30 -6.22 9.93
CA LEU A 4 -4.41 -7.00 10.80
C LEU A 4 -3.33 -6.15 11.47
N ILE A 5 -2.69 -5.24 10.72
CA ILE A 5 -1.68 -4.34 11.28
C ILE A 5 -2.31 -3.32 12.22
N ASN A 6 -3.49 -2.79 11.89
CA ASN A 6 -4.22 -1.88 12.79
C ASN A 6 -4.55 -2.57 14.13
N ASN A 7 -4.94 -3.85 14.10
CA ASN A 7 -5.16 -4.62 15.31
C ASN A 7 -3.86 -4.81 16.13
N LEU A 8 -2.72 -5.02 15.48
CA LEU A 8 -1.42 -5.09 16.17
C LEU A 8 -1.01 -3.75 16.78
N VAL A 9 -1.28 -2.63 16.10
CA VAL A 9 -1.04 -1.28 16.64
C VAL A 9 -1.90 -1.04 17.87
N ASN A 10 -3.20 -1.36 17.80
CA ASN A 10 -4.10 -1.24 18.94
C ASN A 10 -3.63 -2.09 20.12
N LEU A 11 -3.24 -3.34 19.87
CA LEU A 11 -2.71 -4.22 20.91
C LEU A 11 -1.43 -3.66 21.54
N ALA A 12 -0.49 -3.14 20.75
CA ALA A 12 0.72 -2.53 21.26
C ALA A 12 0.44 -1.29 22.14
N LEU A 13 -0.57 -0.49 21.78
CA LEU A 13 -1.01 0.65 22.58
C LEU A 13 -1.67 0.22 23.89
N ASP A 14 -2.53 -0.80 23.84
CA ASP A 14 -3.22 -1.36 25.02
C ASP A 14 -2.22 -1.93 26.03
N GLU A 15 -1.19 -2.62 25.54
CA GLU A 15 -0.09 -3.19 26.34
C GLU A 15 0.98 -2.15 26.73
N ARG A 16 0.85 -0.89 26.27
CA ARG A 16 1.83 0.20 26.43
C ARG A 16 3.23 -0.16 25.89
N ASP A 17 3.31 -1.03 24.89
CA ASP A 17 4.53 -1.36 24.17
C ASP A 17 4.84 -0.30 23.10
N HIS A 18 5.47 0.78 23.54
CA HIS A 18 5.85 1.89 22.67
C HIS A 18 6.87 1.49 21.61
N ALA A 19 7.75 0.52 21.88
CA ALA A 19 8.75 0.07 20.93
C ALA A 19 8.09 -0.66 19.75
N THR A 20 7.18 -1.58 20.05
CA THR A 20 6.40 -2.27 19.01
C THR A 20 5.50 -1.31 18.26
N ASN A 21 4.87 -0.33 18.93
CA ASN A 21 4.08 0.68 18.24
C ASN A 21 4.92 1.47 17.23
N ILE A 22 6.10 1.96 17.61
CA ILE A 22 7.03 2.68 16.70
C ILE A 22 7.42 1.79 15.52
N PHE A 23 7.77 0.54 15.77
CA PHE A 23 8.11 -0.43 14.73
C PHE A 23 6.95 -0.63 13.73
N LEU A 24 5.72 -0.73 14.22
CA LEU A 24 4.54 -0.94 13.38
C LEU A 24 4.14 0.28 12.55
N GLN A 25 4.56 1.51 12.92
CA GLN A 25 4.23 2.72 12.15
C GLN A 25 4.73 2.67 10.72
N TRP A 26 5.87 2.01 10.48
CA TRP A 26 6.37 1.78 9.12
C TRP A 26 5.39 0.96 8.29
N PHE A 27 4.89 -0.16 8.85
CA PHE A 27 3.92 -1.04 8.17
C PHE A 27 2.57 -0.38 7.95
N VAL A 28 2.16 0.54 8.83
CA VAL A 28 0.94 1.34 8.64
C VAL A 28 1.13 2.27 7.43
N SER A 29 2.23 3.01 7.40
CA SER A 29 2.54 3.93 6.30
C SER A 29 2.61 3.18 4.96
N GLU A 30 3.29 2.03 4.94
CA GLU A 30 3.40 1.20 3.73
C GLU A 30 2.04 0.70 3.23
N GLN A 31 1.14 0.27 4.13
CA GLN A 31 -0.20 -0.14 3.71
C GLN A 31 -1.02 1.00 3.11
N VAL A 32 -0.89 2.22 3.62
CA VAL A 32 -1.60 3.38 3.07
C VAL A 32 -1.15 3.64 1.63
N GLU A 33 0.16 3.63 1.39
CA GLU A 33 0.74 3.81 0.05
C GLU A 33 0.32 2.68 -0.90
N GLU A 34 0.39 1.42 -0.46
CA GLU A 34 0.00 0.28 -1.28
C GLU A 34 -1.51 0.26 -1.60
N GLU A 35 -2.36 0.62 -0.64
CA GLU A 35 -3.80 0.73 -0.87
C GLU A 35 -4.15 1.86 -1.84
N ALA A 36 -3.48 3.02 -1.74
CA ALA A 36 -3.66 4.12 -2.68
C ALA A 36 -3.23 3.72 -4.10
N ASN A 37 -2.11 3.03 -4.22
CA ASN A 37 -1.59 2.51 -5.48
C ASN A 37 -2.55 1.49 -6.13
N VAL A 38 -3.00 0.49 -5.38
CA VAL A 38 -3.97 -0.51 -5.86
C VAL A 38 -5.30 0.15 -6.23
N GLY A 39 -5.77 1.11 -5.41
CA GLY A 39 -6.97 1.89 -5.68
C GLY A 39 -6.89 2.65 -7.01
N ALA A 40 -5.77 3.34 -7.27
CA ALA A 40 -5.56 4.07 -8.51
C ALA A 40 -5.57 3.15 -9.74
N VAL A 41 -5.01 1.93 -9.64
CA VAL A 41 -5.07 0.93 -10.73
C VAL A 41 -6.49 0.44 -10.93
N LEU A 42 -7.22 0.14 -9.85
CA LEU A 42 -8.60 -0.31 -9.90
C LEU A 42 -9.50 0.73 -10.56
N ASP A 43 -9.31 2.02 -10.26
CA ASP A 43 -10.10 3.09 -10.87
C ASP A 43 -9.82 3.24 -12.37
N LYS A 44 -8.56 3.06 -12.81
CA LYS A 44 -8.22 2.98 -14.24
C LYS A 44 -8.91 1.79 -14.91
N LEU A 45 -8.93 0.62 -14.27
CA LEU A 45 -9.62 -0.56 -14.79
C LEU A 45 -11.13 -0.33 -14.94
N LYS A 46 -11.77 0.30 -13.94
CA LYS A 46 -13.19 0.69 -14.01
C LYS A 46 -13.46 1.65 -15.17
N LEU A 47 -12.55 2.61 -15.42
CA LEU A 47 -12.67 3.57 -16.51
C LEU A 47 -12.52 2.90 -17.89
N ILE A 48 -11.60 1.94 -18.03
CA ILE A 48 -11.35 1.22 -19.28
C ILE A 48 -12.54 0.33 -19.67
N GLY A 49 -13.19 -0.32 -18.69
CA GLY A 49 -14.31 -1.21 -18.94
C GLY A 49 -13.91 -2.44 -19.77
N LYS A 50 -14.34 -2.49 -21.03
CA LYS A 50 -14.12 -3.65 -21.94
C LYS A 50 -13.19 -3.34 -23.12
N ASP A 51 -12.56 -2.17 -23.15
CA ASP A 51 -11.62 -1.81 -24.21
C ASP A 51 -10.30 -2.59 -24.07
N ALA A 52 -10.10 -3.57 -24.95
CA ALA A 52 -8.92 -4.43 -24.94
C ALA A 52 -7.62 -3.68 -25.28
N THR A 53 -7.67 -2.65 -26.14
CA THR A 53 -6.49 -1.85 -26.50
C THR A 53 -6.05 -1.00 -25.31
N ALA A 54 -7.00 -0.37 -24.62
CA ALA A 54 -6.72 0.38 -23.40
C ALA A 54 -6.23 -0.53 -22.27
N LEU A 55 -6.76 -1.76 -22.16
CA LEU A 55 -6.27 -2.76 -21.20
C LEU A 55 -4.81 -3.14 -21.48
N PHE A 56 -4.45 -3.41 -22.74
CA PHE A 56 -3.09 -3.73 -23.15
C PHE A 56 -2.12 -2.56 -22.89
N THR A 57 -2.58 -1.33 -23.09
CA THR A 57 -1.80 -0.12 -22.81
C THR A 57 -1.54 0.05 -21.30
N LEU A 58 -2.56 -0.23 -20.47
CA LEU A 58 -2.41 -0.19 -19.01
C LEU A 58 -1.40 -1.26 -18.54
N ASP A 59 -1.48 -2.48 -19.06
CA ASP A 59 -0.56 -3.57 -18.76
C ASP A 59 0.90 -3.18 -19.09
N ALA A 60 1.15 -2.67 -20.30
CA ALA A 60 2.47 -2.19 -20.71
C ALA A 60 3.00 -1.08 -19.79
N THR A 61 2.13 -0.16 -19.35
CA THR A 61 2.49 0.92 -18.43
C THR A 61 2.84 0.39 -17.04
N LEU A 62 2.06 -0.57 -16.52
CA LEU A 62 2.34 -1.19 -15.22
C LEU A 62 3.60 -2.04 -15.25
N GLY A 63 3.94 -2.66 -16.40
CA GLY A 63 5.18 -3.41 -16.59
C GLY A 63 6.45 -2.55 -16.55
N GLN A 64 6.35 -1.23 -16.69
CA GLN A 64 7.47 -0.29 -16.58
C GLN A 64 7.76 0.16 -15.15
N ARG A 65 6.94 -0.24 -14.17
CA ARG A 65 7.10 0.18 -12.77
C ARG A 65 8.41 -0.38 -12.21
N VAL A 66 9.14 0.47 -11.51
CA VAL A 66 10.36 0.10 -10.79
C VAL A 66 10.09 0.06 -9.30
N PHE A 67 10.70 -0.91 -8.61
CA PHE A 67 10.66 -0.95 -7.16
C PHE A 67 11.40 0.28 -6.62
N THR A 68 10.67 1.11 -5.88
CA THR A 68 11.26 2.23 -5.15
C THR A 68 11.28 1.84 -3.68
N PRO A 69 12.45 1.55 -3.09
CA PRO A 69 12.51 1.19 -1.69
C PRO A 69 12.01 2.36 -0.83
N PRO A 70 11.24 2.08 0.23
CA PRO A 70 10.75 3.13 1.10
C PRO A 70 11.92 3.86 1.78
N GLN A 71 11.71 5.15 2.06
CA GLN A 71 12.66 5.95 2.82
C GLN A 71 12.79 5.34 4.23
N ALA A 72 14.01 5.03 4.65
CA ALA A 72 14.27 4.57 6.00
C ALA A 72 13.73 5.61 6.99
N LEU A 73 12.85 5.19 7.90
CA LEU A 73 12.37 6.03 9.00
C LEU A 73 13.55 6.30 9.94
N GLY A 74 14.22 7.43 9.75
CA GLY A 74 15.11 8.09 10.72
C GLY A 74 16.31 7.27 11.19
N GLU A 75 17.51 7.65 10.73
CA GLU A 75 18.63 7.78 11.66
C GLU A 75 18.42 9.03 12.54
#